data_AF-A0A9Q3KZ89-F1
#
_entry.id   AF-A0A9Q3KZ89-F1
#
_cell.length_a   1.000
_cell.length_b   1.000
_cell.length_c   1.000
_cell.angle_alpha   90.00
_cell.angle_beta   90.00
_cell.angle_gamma   90.00
#
_symmetry.space_group_name_H-M   'P 1'
#
loop_
_entity.id
_entity.type
_entity.pdbx_description
1 polymer ?
#
loop_
_entity_poly.entity_id
_entity_poly.type
_entity_poly.pdbx_seq_one_letter_code
_entity_poly.pdbx_strand_id
1 'polypeptide(L)' 'MKEELIEILFQYKEAFASDNEPLEAIKVHEVDIILNVERPYPALLRRSAYPAIPRAREALETHIDDVSL' A
#
# COMPACT_ATOMS: atom_id res chain seq x y z
N MET A 1 3.92 -36.20 -1.33
CA MET A 1 3.17 -35.21 -0.51
C MET A 1 3.97 -33.98 -0.12
N LYS A 2 5.05 -34.07 0.69
CA LYS A 2 5.84 -32.87 1.05
C LYS A 2 6.68 -32.34 -0.12
N GLU A 3 7.25 -33.24 -0.92
CA GLU A 3 8.06 -32.90 -2.09
C GLU A 3 7.20 -32.24 -3.19
N GLU A 4 6.05 -32.83 -3.50
CA GLU A 4 5.07 -32.26 -4.45
C GLU A 4 4.62 -30.85 -4.07
N LEU A 5 4.41 -30.59 -2.76
CA LEU A 5 4.06 -29.25 -2.28
C LEU A 5 5.20 -28.25 -2.53
N ILE A 6 6.45 -28.64 -2.26
CA ILE A 6 7.62 -27.79 -2.48
C ILE A 6 7.79 -27.49 -3.97
N GLU A 7 7.59 -28.48 -4.84
CA GLU A 7 7.64 -28.28 -6.29
C GLU A 7 6.59 -27.27 -6.77
N ILE A 8 5.35 -27.36 -6.29
CA ILE A 8 4.29 -26.41 -6.63
C ILE A 8 4.63 -25.00 -6.14
N LEU A 9 5.07 -24.86 -4.89
CA LEU A 9 5.43 -23.55 -4.34
C LEU A 9 6.60 -22.90 -5.09
N PHE A 10 7.58 -23.71 -5.50
CA PHE A 10 8.71 -23.24 -6.29
C PHE A 10 8.30 -22.85 -7.71
N GLN A 11 7.41 -23.65 -8.33
CA GLN A 11 6.88 -23.40 -9.66
C GLN A 11 6.12 -22.08 -9.74
N TYR A 12 5.35 -21.73 -8.70
CA TYR A 12 4.54 -20.52 -8.65
C TYR A 12 5.11 -19.45 -7.72
N LYS A 13 6.42 -19.44 -7.46
CA LYS A 13 7.05 -18.50 -6.52
C LYS A 13 6.72 -17.03 -6.80
N GLU A 14 6.56 -16.66 -8.07
CA GLU A 14 6.24 -15.30 -8.53
C GLU A 14 4.78 -14.90 -8.27
N ALA A 15 3.90 -15.86 -7.95
CA ALA A 15 2.53 -15.60 -7.56
C ALA A 15 2.41 -15.17 -6.08
N PHE A 16 3.50 -15.24 -5.32
CA PHE A 16 3.55 -14.87 -3.91
C PHE A 16 4.35 -13.57 -3.74
N ALA A 17 3.87 -12.70 -2.86
CA ALA A 17 4.64 -11.55 -2.43
C ALA A 17 5.85 -12.02 -1.61
N SER A 18 7.02 -11.44 -1.85
CA SER A 18 8.20 -11.64 -1.02
C SER A 18 8.78 -10.29 -0.61
N ASP A 19 9.63 -10.28 0.42
CA ASP A 19 10.29 -9.05 0.89
C ASP A 19 11.15 -8.38 -0.20
N ASN A 20 11.59 -9.14 -1.22
CA ASN A 20 12.38 -8.64 -2.34
C ASN A 20 11.53 -8.31 -3.59
N GLU A 21 10.31 -8.86 -3.66
CA GLU A 21 9.38 -8.72 -4.79
C GLU A 21 7.98 -8.43 -4.24
N PRO A 22 7.74 -7.19 -3.75
CA PRO A 22 6.44 -6.77 -3.27
C PRO A 22 5.41 -6.72 -4.41
N LEU A 23 4.12 -6.67 -4.07
CA LEU A 23 2.98 -6.68 -5.01
C LEU A 23 2.90 -5.47 -5.98
N GLU A 24 3.94 -4.64 -6.01
CA GLU A 24 4.06 -3.39 -6.77
C GLU A 24 4.04 -3.60 -8.30
N ALA A 25 4.14 -4.84 -8.78
CA ALA A 25 4.14 -5.20 -10.20
C ALA A 25 2.74 -5.34 -10.84
N ILE A 26 1.63 -5.12 -10.13
CA ILE A 26 0.31 -5.10 -10.74
C ILE A 26 0.20 -3.86 -11.62
N LYS A 27 0.20 -4.04 -12.96
CA LYS A 27 -0.01 -2.98 -13.95
C LYS A 27 -1.13 -2.05 -13.49
N VAL A 28 -0.72 -0.85 -13.08
CA VAL A 28 -1.56 0.19 -12.52
C VAL A 28 -2.69 0.46 -13.51
N HIS A 29 -3.92 0.18 -13.10
CA HIS A 29 -5.07 0.82 -13.71
C HIS A 29 -5.12 2.21 -13.10
N GLU A 30 -4.88 3.24 -13.90
CA GLU A 30 -5.05 4.63 -13.45
C GLU A 30 -6.49 4.82 -13.01
N VAL A 31 -6.68 5.21 -11.76
CA VAL A 31 -8.01 5.51 -11.21
C VAL A 31 -8.21 7.01 -11.33
N ASP A 32 -9.21 7.41 -12.12
CA ASP A 32 -9.65 8.80 -12.17
C ASP A 32 -10.56 9.09 -10.97
N ILE A 33 -10.08 9.95 -10.07
CA ILE A 33 -10.81 10.36 -8.86
C ILE A 33 -11.36 11.76 -9.09
N ILE A 34 -12.64 11.83 -9.49
CA ILE A 34 -13.34 13.09 -9.76
C ILE A 34 -14.19 13.50 -8.55
N LEU A 35 -14.00 14.74 -8.08
CA LEU A 35 -14.86 15.32 -7.05
C LEU A 35 -16.21 15.71 -7.64
N ASN A 36 -17.29 15.35 -6.96
CA ASN A 36 -18.65 15.76 -7.31
C ASN A 36 -19.02 17.18 -6.81
N VAL A 37 -18.04 17.95 -6.36
CA VAL A 37 -18.21 19.29 -5.79
C VAL A 37 -17.21 20.26 -6.36
N GLU A 38 -17.66 21.49 -6.59
CA GLU A 38 -16.82 22.60 -7.02
C GLU A 38 -16.32 23.42 -5.82
N ARG A 39 -15.36 24.32 -6.05
CA ARG A 39 -14.85 25.20 -5.00
C ARG A 39 -15.93 26.20 -4.56
N PRO A 40 -16.00 26.55 -3.25
CA PRO A 40 -15.10 26.15 -2.18
C PRO A 40 -15.39 24.73 -1.64
N TYR A 41 -14.33 23.94 -1.44
CA TYR A 41 -14.46 22.56 -0.98
C TYR A 41 -15.12 22.45 0.42
N PRO A 42 -15.87 21.36 0.69
CA PRO A 42 -16.42 21.07 2.01
C PRO A 42 -15.36 21.18 3.11
N ALA A 43 -15.76 21.65 4.29
CA ALA A 43 -14.84 21.81 5.43
C ALA A 43 -14.11 20.52 5.80
N LEU A 44 -14.75 19.37 5.58
CA LEU A 44 -14.18 18.04 5.81
C LEU A 44 -12.88 17.80 5.02
N LEU A 45 -12.79 18.28 3.78
CA LEU A 45 -11.60 18.14 2.93
C LEU A 45 -10.48 19.13 3.32
N ARG A 46 -10.78 20.12 4.16
CA ARG A 46 -9.83 21.13 4.63
C ARG A 46 -9.27 20.83 6.02
N ARG A 47 -9.69 19.74 6.66
CA ARG A 47 -9.22 19.38 8.00
C ARG A 47 -7.78 18.91 7.90
N SER A 48 -6.92 19.43 8.77
CA SER A 48 -5.59 18.86 8.97
C SER A 48 -5.73 17.40 9.42
N ALA A 49 -4.71 16.59 9.14
CA ALA A 49 -4.61 15.26 9.74
C ALA A 49 -4.72 15.38 11.27
N TYR A 50 -5.36 14.39 11.89
CA TYR A 50 -5.44 14.33 13.34
C TYR A 50 -4.04 14.10 13.92
N PRO A 51 -3.63 14.79 15.00
CA PRO A 51 -2.30 14.61 15.57
C PRO A 51 -2.12 13.16 16.03
N ALA A 52 -1.10 12.49 15.48
CA ALA A 52 -0.70 11.17 15.94
C ALA A 52 0.02 11.27 17.30
N ILE A 53 -0.17 10.27 18.16
CA ILE A 53 0.63 10.14 19.37
C ILE A 53 2.09 9.78 19.00
N PRO A 54 3.10 10.15 19.80
CA PRO A 54 4.52 9.99 19.44
C PRO A 54 4.89 8.57 18.98
N ARG A 55 4.48 7.55 19.76
CA ARG A 55 4.71 6.14 19.42
C ARG A 55 4.05 5.73 18.11
N ALA A 56 2.85 6.23 17.82
CA ALA A 56 2.16 5.92 16.57
C ALA A 56 2.88 6.60 15.39
N ARG A 57 3.41 7.81 15.60
CA ARG A 57 4.18 8.52 14.58
C ARG A 57 5.48 7.79 14.24
N GLU A 58 6.24 7.35 15.24
CA GLU A 58 7.48 6.59 15.05
C GLU A 58 7.24 5.29 14.25
N ALA A 59 6.18 4.54 14.58
CA ALA A 59 5.83 3.32 13.84
C ALA A 59 5.37 3.60 12.40
N LEU A 60 4.67 4.72 12.17
CA LEU A 60 4.25 5.13 10.84
C LEU A 60 5.43 5.60 9.98
N GLU A 61 6.40 6.31 10.58
CA GLU A 61 7.60 6.80 9.87
C GLU A 61 8.37 5.64 9.24
N THR A 62 8.55 4.49 9.93
CA THR A 62 9.18 3.29 9.34
C THR A 62 8.49 2.82 8.06
N HIS A 63 7.15 2.79 8.05
CA HIS A 63 6.40 2.28 6.89
C HIS A 63 6.23 3.30 5.77
N ILE A 64 6.29 4.60 6.07
CA ILE A 64 6.21 5.65 5.06
C ILE A 64 7.48 5.65 4.21
N ASP A 65 8.65 5.48 4.83
CA ASP A 65 9.94 5.44 4.13
C ASP A 65 10.00 4.26 3.15
N ASP A 66 9.42 3.10 3.51
CA ASP A 66 9.35 1.91 2.65
C ASP A 66 8.47 2.11 1.39
N VAL A 67 7.42 2.94 1.47
CA VAL A 67 6.43 3.15 0.38
C VAL A 67 6.80 4.35 -0.51
N SER A 68 7.76 5.18 -0.12
CA SER A 68 8.09 6.45 -0.80
C SER A 68 9.21 6.36 -1.85
N LEU A 69 9.68 5.16 -2.17
CA LEU A 69 10.68 4.86 -3.22
C LEU A 69 10.02 4.24 -4.46
#